data_AF-A0A536YAC1-F1
#
_entry.id   AF-A0A536YAC1-F1
#
_cell.length_a   1.000
_cell.length_b   1.000
_cell.length_c   1.000
_cell.angle_alpha   90.00
_cell.angle_beta   90.00
_cell.angle_gamma   90.00
#
_symmetry.space_group_name_H-M   'P 1'
#
loop_
_entity.id
_entity.type
_entity.pdbx_description
1 polymer ?
#
loop_
_entity_poly.entity_id
_entity_poly.type
_entity_poly.pdbx_seq_one_letter_code
_entity_poly.pdbx_strand_id
1 'polypeptide(L)'
;MHTKLLSIAAAVALAFAGAAQAQSPSTGAQDHKPSVDRKARKAEEDRINAEYKAERAKCKDMKGNEKEACEADAKGKEHVAKAELKAKHDPTPANQRKVDEAKAEHQYKVAKEKCDAQKGKEESACEKDVKAKYDKAKADIKAKYASSERKSATGSTASTTK
;
A
#
# COMPACT_ATOMS: atom_id res chain seq x y z
N MET A 1 17.97 26.84 38.22
CA MET A 1 17.06 27.07 39.37
C MET A 1 15.65 27.11 38.79
N HIS A 2 14.92 25.98 38.82
CA HIS A 2 13.88 25.68 39.81
C HIS A 2 12.85 26.82 39.87
N THR A 3 11.60 26.72 39.41
CA THR A 3 10.53 25.71 39.54
C THR A 3 9.32 26.27 38.73
N LYS A 4 8.20 25.59 38.38
CA LYS A 4 7.45 24.53 39.04
C LYS A 4 6.45 23.94 38.03
N LEU A 5 6.41 22.62 37.97
CA LEU A 5 5.24 21.83 37.58
C LEU A 5 4.07 22.16 38.51
N LEU A 6 2.88 22.38 37.94
CA LEU A 6 1.62 22.10 38.62
C LEU A 6 0.71 21.35 37.66
N SER A 7 0.65 20.05 37.92
CA SER A 7 -0.35 19.11 37.43
C SER A 7 -1.75 19.60 37.73
N ILE A 8 -2.64 19.60 36.74
CA ILE A 8 -4.09 19.51 36.96
C ILE A 8 -4.58 18.37 36.08
N ALA A 9 -4.64 17.18 36.69
CA ALA A 9 -5.40 16.06 36.18
C ALA A 9 -6.88 16.34 36.48
N ALA A 10 -7.66 16.69 35.47
CA ALA A 10 -9.11 16.68 35.53
C ALA A 10 -9.60 15.44 34.77
N ALA A 11 -9.69 14.33 35.49
CA ALA A 11 -10.41 13.14 35.04
C ALA A 11 -11.91 13.43 35.08
N VAL A 12 -12.48 13.83 33.95
CA VAL A 12 -13.94 13.88 33.77
C VAL A 12 -14.38 12.52 33.25
N ALA A 13 -14.69 11.62 34.19
CA ALA A 13 -15.44 10.40 33.92
C ALA A 13 -16.91 10.78 33.71
N LEU A 14 -17.34 10.90 32.46
CA LEU A 14 -18.76 10.95 32.10
C LEU A 14 -19.24 9.52 31.87
N ALA A 15 -19.88 8.96 32.88
CA ALA A 15 -20.72 7.78 32.77
C ALA A 15 -21.97 8.13 31.95
N PHE A 16 -22.05 7.65 30.72
CA PHE A 16 -23.31 7.59 29.97
C PHE A 16 -23.94 6.21 30.19
N ALA A 17 -24.97 6.18 31.03
CA ALA A 17 -25.89 5.06 31.14
C ALA A 17 -27.05 5.26 30.15
N GLY A 18 -27.26 4.28 29.28
CA GLY A 18 -28.59 3.81 28.86
C GLY A 18 -29.41 4.68 27.91
N ALA A 19 -29.15 4.55 26.61
CA ALA A 19 -30.22 4.46 25.61
C ALA A 19 -29.81 3.38 24.60
N ALA A 20 -30.60 2.31 24.52
CA ALA A 20 -30.41 1.20 23.61
C ALA A 20 -30.38 1.70 22.16
N GLN A 21 -29.19 1.73 21.56
CA GLN A 21 -29.03 1.73 20.12
C GLN A 21 -28.44 0.38 19.73
N ALA A 22 -29.31 -0.48 19.18
CA ALA A 22 -28.91 -1.65 18.45
C ALA A 22 -28.05 -1.21 17.25
N GLN A 23 -26.74 -1.15 17.44
CA GLN A 23 -25.76 -1.02 16.37
C GLN A 23 -24.93 -2.29 16.36
N SER A 24 -25.54 -3.34 15.80
CA SER A 24 -24.78 -4.33 15.06
C SER A 24 -24.77 -3.88 13.60
N PRO A 25 -23.68 -3.34 13.03
CA PRO A 25 -23.33 -3.77 11.71
C PRO A 25 -22.72 -5.15 11.92
N SER A 26 -23.58 -6.17 11.90
CA SER A 26 -23.08 -7.46 11.48
C SER A 26 -22.37 -7.21 10.16
N THR A 27 -21.14 -7.66 10.06
CA THR A 27 -20.48 -7.94 8.80
C THR A 27 -21.28 -9.05 8.13
N GLY A 28 -22.47 -8.72 7.66
CA GLY A 28 -23.26 -9.54 6.76
C GLY A 28 -22.55 -9.50 5.43
N ALA A 29 -22.25 -10.68 4.90
CA ALA A 29 -21.94 -10.87 3.51
C ALA A 29 -22.94 -10.06 2.69
N GLN A 30 -22.51 -8.94 2.16
CA GLN A 30 -23.35 -8.15 1.26
C GLN A 30 -23.56 -9.00 0.02
N ASP A 31 -24.83 -9.27 -0.28
CA ASP A 31 -25.31 -9.90 -1.52
C ASP A 31 -24.89 -9.05 -2.72
N HIS A 32 -23.61 -9.11 -3.09
CA HIS A 32 -23.07 -8.42 -4.23
C HIS A 32 -23.52 -9.14 -5.49
N LYS A 33 -24.53 -8.58 -6.16
CA LYS A 33 -24.82 -8.97 -7.54
C LYS A 33 -23.54 -8.79 -8.37
N PRO A 34 -23.03 -9.81 -9.08
CA PRO A 34 -21.76 -9.74 -9.83
C PRO A 34 -21.68 -8.56 -10.82
N SER A 35 -22.83 -8.08 -11.28
CA SER A 35 -22.95 -6.91 -12.17
C SER A 35 -22.69 -5.57 -11.47
N VAL A 36 -23.10 -5.43 -10.20
CA VAL A 36 -22.91 -4.21 -9.39
C VAL A 36 -21.45 -4.10 -8.97
N ASP A 37 -20.89 -5.21 -8.52
CA ASP A 37 -19.47 -5.34 -8.18
C ASP A 37 -18.52 -5.01 -9.36
N ARG A 38 -18.82 -5.52 -10.56
CA ARG A 38 -18.06 -5.16 -11.78
C ARG A 38 -18.11 -3.67 -12.08
N LYS A 39 -19.27 -3.03 -11.93
CA LYS A 39 -19.44 -1.58 -12.18
C LYS A 39 -18.65 -0.76 -11.14
N ALA A 40 -18.72 -1.14 -9.87
CA ALA A 40 -17.95 -0.50 -8.81
C ALA A 40 -16.44 -0.62 -9.04
N ARG A 41 -15.94 -1.81 -9.41
CA ARG A 41 -14.52 -2.00 -9.74
C ARG A 41 -14.08 -1.13 -10.92
N LYS A 42 -14.89 -1.07 -11.99
CA LYS A 42 -14.59 -0.23 -13.14
C LYS A 42 -14.55 1.25 -12.76
N ALA A 43 -15.52 1.72 -11.98
CA ALA A 43 -15.56 3.11 -11.51
C ALA A 43 -14.31 3.47 -10.68
N GLU A 44 -13.85 2.55 -9.84
CA GLU A 44 -12.63 2.74 -9.04
C GLU A 44 -11.36 2.72 -9.92
N GLU A 45 -11.29 1.84 -10.92
CA GLU A 45 -10.21 1.84 -11.90
C GLU A 45 -10.18 3.14 -12.73
N ASP A 46 -11.34 3.63 -13.16
CA ASP A 46 -11.48 4.91 -13.85
C ASP A 46 -11.03 6.08 -12.95
N ARG A 47 -11.34 6.04 -11.66
CA ARG A 47 -10.86 7.02 -10.66
C ARG A 47 -9.34 6.98 -10.52
N ILE A 48 -8.74 5.79 -10.41
CA ILE A 48 -7.29 5.62 -10.35
C ILE A 48 -6.62 6.17 -11.62
N ASN A 49 -7.19 5.89 -12.79
CA ASN A 49 -6.68 6.41 -14.07
C ASN A 49 -6.80 7.94 -14.17
N ALA A 50 -7.88 8.51 -13.64
CA ALA A 50 -8.07 9.96 -13.59
C ALA A 50 -7.05 10.63 -12.67
N GLU A 51 -6.81 10.06 -11.49
CA GLU A 51 -5.78 10.53 -10.55
C GLU A 51 -4.39 10.46 -11.18
N TYR A 52 -4.04 9.35 -11.84
CA TYR A 52 -2.78 9.22 -12.58
C TYR A 52 -2.61 10.33 -13.63
N LYS A 53 -3.65 10.61 -14.42
CA LYS A 53 -3.63 11.68 -15.43
C LYS A 53 -3.43 13.05 -14.77
N ALA A 54 -4.10 13.31 -13.64
CA ALA A 54 -3.97 14.55 -12.90
C ALA A 54 -2.57 14.72 -12.32
N GLU A 55 -2.03 13.69 -11.66
CA GLU A 55 -0.67 13.68 -11.11
C GLU A 55 0.38 13.88 -12.22
N ARG A 56 0.25 13.17 -13.35
CA ARG A 56 1.14 13.39 -14.50
C ARG A 56 1.02 14.78 -15.11
N ALA A 57 -0.16 15.39 -15.08
CA ALA A 57 -0.32 16.76 -15.55
C ALA A 57 0.51 17.73 -14.71
N LYS A 58 0.62 17.52 -13.39
CA LYS A 58 1.47 18.32 -12.50
C LYS A 58 2.96 18.19 -12.83
N CYS A 59 3.38 17.07 -13.42
CA CYS A 59 4.76 16.86 -13.85
C CYS A 59 5.13 17.58 -15.17
N LYS A 60 4.16 18.11 -15.93
CA LYS A 60 4.40 18.61 -17.30
C LYS A 60 5.36 19.79 -17.37
N ASP A 61 5.28 20.67 -16.38
CA ASP A 61 6.07 21.92 -16.32
C ASP A 61 7.47 21.70 -15.73
N MET A 62 7.75 20.50 -15.21
CA MET A 62 9.08 20.09 -14.72
C MET A 62 10.01 19.74 -15.89
N LYS A 63 11.32 19.64 -15.62
CA LYS A 63 12.33 19.32 -16.63
C LYS A 63 13.37 18.33 -16.10
N GLY A 64 14.00 17.60 -17.02
CA GLY A 64 15.05 16.63 -16.71
C GLY A 64 14.59 15.56 -15.73
N ASN A 65 15.52 15.12 -14.86
CA ASN A 65 15.29 14.05 -13.89
C ASN A 65 14.16 14.35 -12.89
N GLU A 66 13.86 15.62 -12.60
CA GLU A 66 12.73 15.99 -11.75
C GLU A 66 11.40 15.58 -12.38
N LYS A 67 11.26 15.82 -13.69
CA LYS A 67 10.08 15.39 -14.45
C LYS A 67 9.98 13.87 -14.49
N GLU A 68 11.09 13.19 -14.77
CA GLU A 68 11.12 11.73 -14.86
C GLU A 68 10.76 11.08 -13.52
N ALA A 69 11.31 11.58 -12.41
CA ALA A 69 10.95 11.14 -11.07
C ALA A 69 9.48 11.39 -10.73
N CYS A 70 8.92 12.53 -11.14
CA CYS A 70 7.50 12.85 -10.96
C CYS A 70 6.60 11.89 -11.77
N GLU A 71 6.93 11.63 -13.03
CA GLU A 71 6.16 10.71 -13.87
C GLU A 71 6.27 9.26 -13.39
N ALA A 72 7.46 8.84 -12.91
CA ALA A 72 7.67 7.54 -12.30
C ALA A 72 6.87 7.38 -11.01
N ASP A 73 6.79 8.42 -10.17
CA ASP A 73 5.97 8.42 -8.96
C ASP A 73 4.47 8.30 -9.28
N ALA A 74 3.97 9.11 -10.21
CA ALA A 74 2.58 9.05 -10.65
C ALA A 74 2.21 7.66 -11.20
N LYS A 75 3.07 7.09 -12.06
CA LYS A 75 2.87 5.75 -12.61
C LYS A 75 2.96 4.66 -11.54
N GLY A 76 3.89 4.80 -10.58
CA GLY A 76 4.02 3.88 -9.46
C GLY A 76 2.77 3.86 -8.56
N LYS A 77 2.25 5.04 -8.21
CA LYS A 77 0.98 5.20 -7.48
C LYS A 77 -0.19 4.51 -8.20
N GLU A 78 -0.31 4.70 -9.52
CA GLU A 78 -1.34 4.05 -10.34
C GLU A 78 -1.23 2.52 -10.27
N HIS A 79 -0.03 1.97 -10.45
CA HIS A 79 0.20 0.52 -10.40
C HIS A 79 -0.10 -0.06 -9.02
N VAL A 80 0.34 0.60 -7.94
CA VAL A 80 0.04 0.18 -6.57
C VAL A 80 -1.47 0.19 -6.32
N ALA A 81 -2.16 1.27 -6.68
CA ALA A 81 -3.60 1.39 -6.48
C ALA A 81 -4.39 0.32 -7.27
N LYS A 82 -3.98 0.00 -8.50
CA LYS A 82 -4.58 -1.11 -9.28
C LYS A 82 -4.33 -2.47 -8.65
N ALA A 83 -3.12 -2.71 -8.14
CA ALA A 83 -2.81 -3.95 -7.43
C ALA A 83 -3.63 -4.08 -6.14
N GLU A 84 -3.77 -2.99 -5.38
CA GLU A 84 -4.57 -2.93 -4.15
C GLU A 84 -6.06 -3.13 -4.46
N LEU A 85 -6.59 -2.51 -5.53
CA LEU A 85 -7.96 -2.74 -5.98
C LEU A 85 -8.20 -4.22 -6.30
N LYS A 86 -7.28 -4.86 -7.01
CA LYS A 86 -7.36 -6.29 -7.30
C LYS A 86 -7.32 -7.13 -6.02
N ALA A 87 -6.43 -6.83 -5.08
CA ALA A 87 -6.30 -7.56 -3.83
C ALA A 87 -7.48 -7.34 -2.87
N LYS A 88 -8.16 -6.19 -2.95
CA LYS A 88 -9.41 -5.91 -2.21
C LYS A 88 -10.57 -6.76 -2.73
N HIS A 89 -10.63 -6.96 -4.04
CA HIS A 89 -11.70 -7.72 -4.70
C HIS A 89 -11.49 -9.24 -4.63
N ASP A 90 -10.24 -9.66 -4.79
CA ASP A 90 -9.81 -11.05 -4.79
C ASP A 90 -8.65 -11.23 -3.80
N PRO A 91 -8.94 -11.39 -2.50
CA PRO A 91 -7.94 -11.38 -1.43
C PRO A 91 -7.18 -12.72 -1.36
N THR A 92 -6.31 -12.94 -2.33
CA THR A 92 -5.40 -14.10 -2.38
C THR A 92 -3.98 -13.73 -1.97
N PRO A 93 -3.17 -14.66 -1.43
CA PRO A 93 -1.75 -14.43 -1.17
C PRO A 93 -1.00 -13.94 -2.42
N ALA A 94 -1.38 -14.43 -3.61
CA ALA A 94 -0.80 -14.00 -4.87
C ALA A 94 -1.11 -12.53 -5.21
N ASN A 95 -2.35 -12.06 -4.98
CA ASN A 95 -2.69 -10.66 -5.21
C ASN A 95 -2.08 -9.74 -4.15
N GLN A 96 -1.99 -10.19 -2.90
CA GLN A 96 -1.25 -9.45 -1.85
C GLN A 96 0.24 -9.35 -2.17
N ARG A 97 0.85 -10.42 -2.70
CA ARG A 97 2.24 -10.38 -3.18
C ARG A 97 2.44 -9.34 -4.28
N LYS A 98 1.50 -9.24 -5.23
CA LYS A 98 1.54 -8.23 -6.29
C LYS A 98 1.46 -6.80 -5.76
N VAL A 99 0.72 -6.57 -4.68
CA VAL A 99 0.70 -5.25 -4.00
C VAL A 99 2.08 -4.90 -3.46
N ASP A 100 2.70 -5.83 -2.73
CA ASP A 100 4.04 -5.61 -2.17
C ASP A 100 5.10 -5.45 -3.27
N GLU A 101 5.03 -6.25 -4.34
CA GLU A 101 5.91 -6.13 -5.51
C GLU A 101 5.74 -4.77 -6.21
N ALA A 102 4.50 -4.30 -6.41
CA ALA A 102 4.22 -3.00 -7.01
C ALA A 102 4.76 -1.84 -6.15
N LYS A 103 4.66 -1.93 -4.81
CA LYS A 103 5.22 -0.94 -3.88
C LYS A 103 6.74 -0.89 -3.97
N ALA A 104 7.40 -2.05 -3.97
CA ALA A 104 8.85 -2.14 -4.11
C ALA A 104 9.32 -1.58 -5.46
N GLU A 105 8.60 -1.89 -6.55
CA GLU A 105 8.92 -1.39 -7.89
C GLU A 105 8.73 0.14 -8.00
N HIS A 106 7.66 0.68 -7.40
CA HIS A 106 7.44 2.14 -7.31
C HIS A 106 8.60 2.84 -6.60
N GLN A 107 8.96 2.36 -5.41
CA GLN A 107 10.07 2.92 -4.63
C GLN A 107 11.39 2.85 -5.41
N TYR A 108 11.67 1.72 -6.05
CA TYR A 108 12.87 1.53 -6.86
C TYR A 108 12.93 2.52 -8.03
N LYS A 109 11.84 2.66 -8.80
CA LYS A 109 11.82 3.55 -9.97
C LYS A 109 12.03 5.01 -9.56
N VAL A 110 11.29 5.50 -8.58
CA VAL A 110 11.44 6.89 -8.10
C VAL A 110 12.85 7.15 -7.57
N ALA A 111 13.41 6.20 -6.82
CA ALA A 111 14.77 6.35 -6.30
C ALA A 111 15.83 6.26 -7.41
N LYS A 112 15.59 5.45 -8.46
CA LYS A 112 16.47 5.40 -9.63
C LYS A 112 16.49 6.74 -10.38
N GLU A 113 15.34 7.31 -10.72
CA GLU A 113 15.30 8.62 -11.39
C GLU A 113 16.02 9.73 -10.57
N LYS A 114 15.97 9.63 -9.24
CA LYS A 114 16.73 10.51 -8.33
C LYS A 114 18.24 10.23 -8.33
N CYS A 115 18.67 8.99 -8.53
CA CYS A 115 20.08 8.65 -8.72
C CYS A 115 20.60 9.19 -10.05
N ASP A 116 19.80 9.09 -11.10
CA ASP A 116 20.15 9.54 -12.46
C ASP A 116 20.33 11.07 -12.53
N ALA A 117 19.83 11.81 -11.52
CA ALA A 117 20.07 13.24 -11.35
C ALA A 117 21.50 13.56 -10.85
N GLN A 118 22.22 12.56 -10.34
CA GLN A 118 23.63 12.68 -9.94
C GLN A 118 24.53 12.46 -11.16
N LYS A 119 25.85 12.55 -10.97
CA LYS A 119 26.81 12.34 -12.07
C LYS A 119 27.97 11.50 -11.59
N GLY A 120 28.54 10.68 -12.48
CA GLY A 120 29.83 10.05 -12.27
C GLY A 120 29.80 8.92 -11.24
N LYS A 121 30.69 8.95 -10.25
CA LYS A 121 30.83 7.83 -9.30
C LYS A 121 29.65 7.75 -8.33
N GLU A 122 29.08 8.90 -8.01
CA GLU A 122 27.95 9.12 -7.12
C GLU A 122 26.68 8.48 -7.69
N GLU A 123 26.41 8.72 -8.98
CA GLU A 123 25.32 8.09 -9.73
C GLU A 123 25.43 6.55 -9.70
N SER A 124 26.58 6.01 -10.10
CA SER A 124 26.79 4.54 -10.12
C SER A 124 26.69 3.91 -8.73
N ALA A 125 27.21 4.58 -7.70
CA ALA A 125 27.08 4.12 -6.32
C ALA A 125 25.62 4.13 -5.85
N CYS A 126 24.89 5.20 -6.18
CA CYS A 126 23.47 5.33 -5.89
C CYS A 126 22.66 4.21 -6.56
N GLU A 127 22.79 4.02 -7.88
CA GLU A 127 22.06 2.97 -8.62
C GLU A 127 22.31 1.57 -8.05
N LYS A 128 23.56 1.26 -7.67
CA LYS A 128 23.92 -0.01 -7.04
C LYS A 128 23.21 -0.20 -5.70
N ASP A 129 23.18 0.84 -4.85
CA ASP A 129 22.46 0.77 -3.57
C ASP A 129 20.97 0.57 -3.81
N VAL A 130 20.32 1.37 -4.66
CA VAL A 130 18.87 1.24 -4.88
C VAL A 130 18.51 -0.13 -5.46
N LYS A 131 19.32 -0.65 -6.38
CA LYS A 131 19.15 -1.99 -6.93
C LYS A 131 19.28 -3.05 -5.83
N ALA A 132 20.28 -2.95 -4.96
CA ALA A 132 20.45 -3.87 -3.85
C ALA A 132 19.27 -3.82 -2.86
N LYS A 133 18.73 -2.63 -2.56
CA LYS A 133 17.52 -2.48 -1.74
C LYS A 133 16.31 -3.14 -2.41
N TYR A 134 16.13 -2.94 -3.71
CA TYR A 134 15.03 -3.54 -4.46
C TYR A 134 15.13 -5.06 -4.53
N ASP A 135 16.32 -5.60 -4.82
CA ASP A 135 16.54 -7.04 -4.87
C ASP A 135 16.31 -7.69 -3.50
N LYS A 136 16.75 -7.02 -2.42
CA LYS A 136 16.44 -7.43 -1.05
C LYS A 136 14.94 -7.40 -0.77
N ALA A 137 14.25 -6.31 -1.12
CA ALA A 137 12.80 -6.21 -0.93
C ALA A 137 12.06 -7.35 -1.66
N LYS A 138 12.46 -7.68 -2.89
CA LYS A 138 11.90 -8.82 -3.63
C LYS A 138 12.16 -10.17 -2.94
N ALA A 139 13.35 -10.37 -2.39
CA ALA A 139 13.68 -11.58 -1.64
C ALA A 139 12.83 -11.69 -0.37
N ASP A 140 12.69 -10.59 0.38
CA ASP A 140 11.88 -10.52 1.60
C ASP A 140 10.40 -10.77 1.31
N ILE A 141 9.87 -10.19 0.23
CA ILE A 141 8.50 -10.46 -0.27
C ILE A 141 8.35 -11.95 -0.59
N LYS A 142 9.26 -12.53 -1.38
CA LYS A 142 9.20 -13.96 -1.72
C LYS A 142 9.21 -14.84 -0.47
N ALA A 143 10.07 -14.53 0.51
CA ALA A 143 10.17 -15.27 1.76
C ALA A 143 8.88 -15.15 2.60
N LYS A 144 8.32 -13.95 2.73
CA LYS A 144 7.05 -13.67 3.41
C LYS A 144 5.93 -14.55 2.85
N TYR A 145 5.74 -14.56 1.53
CA TYR A 145 4.63 -15.30 0.93
C TYR A 145 4.86 -16.82 0.90
N ALA A 146 6.09 -17.29 0.68
CA ALA A 146 6.41 -18.72 0.82
C ALA A 146 6.15 -19.24 2.25
N SER A 147 6.40 -18.41 3.28
CA SER A 147 6.10 -18.78 4.68
C SER A 147 4.60 -18.78 4.99
N SER A 148 3.83 -17.87 4.38
CA SER A 148 2.37 -17.78 4.56
C SER A 148 1.63 -18.97 3.96
N GLU A 149 2.12 -19.49 2.83
CA GLU A 149 1.58 -20.69 2.19
C GLU A 149 1.85 -21.93 3.03
N ARG A 150 3.06 -22.04 3.62
CA ARG A 150 3.41 -23.14 4.54
C ARG A 150 2.57 -23.13 5.82
N LYS A 151 2.35 -21.95 6.43
CA LYS A 151 1.51 -21.83 7.63
C LYS A 151 0.05 -22.18 7.35
N SER A 152 -0.46 -21.81 6.18
CA SER A 152 -1.83 -22.16 5.76
C SER A 152 -1.99 -23.67 5.57
N ALA A 153 -0.98 -24.35 5.02
CA ALA A 153 -0.99 -25.80 4.86
C ALA A 153 -0.93 -26.56 6.21
N THR A 154 -0.11 -26.10 7.17
CA THR A 154 0.00 -26.74 8.51
C THR A 154 -1.21 -26.45 9.41
N GLY A 155 -1.86 -25.29 9.28
CA GLY A 155 -3.11 -24.99 9.99
C GLY A 155 -4.29 -25.82 9.50
N SER A 156 -4.31 -26.17 8.21
CA SER A 156 -5.36 -27.00 7.61
C SER A 156 -5.29 -28.48 8.03
N THR A 157 -4.12 -28.98 8.42
CA THR A 157 -3.95 -30.38 8.87
C THR A 157 -4.25 -30.59 10.36
N ALA A 158 -4.24 -29.54 11.19
CA ALA A 158 -4.56 -29.65 12.62
C ALA A 158 -6.08 -29.78 12.91
N SER A 159 -6.95 -29.57 11.91
CA SER A 159 -8.41 -29.49 12.11
C SER A 159 -9.19 -30.77 11.78
N THR A 160 -8.53 -31.89 11.42
CA THR A 160 -9.21 -33.13 10.96
C THR A 160 -9.13 -34.32 11.95
N THR A 161 -8.60 -34.13 13.17
CA THR A 161 -8.58 -35.21 14.18
C THR A 161 -9.71 -35.02 15.18
N LYS A 162 -10.89 -35.57 14.88
CA LYS A 162 -11.87 -35.97 15.90
C LYS A 162 -12.72 -37.14 15.40
#